data_AF-A0A4R1AUN5-F1
#
_entry.id   AF-A0A4R1AUN5-F1
#
_cell.length_a   1.000
_cell.length_b   1.000
_cell.length_c   1.000
_cell.angle_alpha   90.00
_cell.angle_beta   90.00
_cell.angle_gamma   90.00
#
_symmetry.space_group_name_H-M   'P 1'
#
loop_
_entity.id
_entity.type
_entity.pdbx_description
1 polymer ?
#
loop_
_entity_poly.entity_id
_entity_poly.type
_entity_poly.pdbx_seq_one_letter_code
_entity_poly.pdbx_strand_id
1 'polypeptide(L)'
;MTTMETDSYIPACAKSPEDFLPYDLSDEGPGDQRHQQARMQAAHRQCAACPLFVECLYRSVVEVDVSGYVACTTEDQRREMRSMLGVEIGQPAPGVIGAPRVGAGPVDHESVVAMRQAYPNDTCHQLAERLGCSTSTIKRHLRRERERQAAQVAAAPPTIRRVPTTDEVLDAFDSLETSKVA
;
A
#
# COMPACT_ATOMS: atom_id res chain seq x y z
N MET A 1 -3.63 -4.35 46.12
CA MET A 1 -2.98 -4.47 44.80
C MET A 1 -3.84 -5.38 43.96
N THR A 2 -4.74 -4.82 43.16
CA THR A 2 -5.64 -5.59 42.30
C THR A 2 -4.93 -5.82 40.98
N THR A 3 -4.55 -7.06 40.69
CA THR A 3 -4.04 -7.48 39.39
C THR A 3 -5.16 -7.35 38.37
N MET A 4 -5.03 -6.40 37.44
CA MET A 4 -5.88 -6.36 36.25
C MET A 4 -5.46 -7.52 35.35
N GLU A 5 -6.22 -8.61 35.36
CA GLU A 5 -6.13 -9.64 34.32
C GLU A 5 -6.60 -9.00 33.00
N THR A 6 -5.65 -8.67 32.14
CA THR A 6 -5.94 -8.30 30.76
C THR A 6 -6.32 -9.56 30.01
N ASP A 7 -7.60 -9.93 30.09
CA ASP A 7 -8.16 -11.00 29.28
C ASP A 7 -7.90 -10.66 27.80
N SER A 8 -7.07 -11.46 27.15
CA SER A 8 -6.60 -11.16 25.79
C SER A 8 -7.72 -11.54 24.82
N TYR A 9 -8.63 -10.58 24.57
CA TYR A 9 -9.72 -10.77 23.63
C TYR A 9 -9.18 -11.06 22.23
N ILE A 10 -9.41 -12.28 21.74
CA ILE A 10 -9.07 -12.67 20.37
C ILE A 10 -10.31 -12.46 19.48
N PRO A 11 -10.28 -11.50 18.53
CA PRO A 11 -11.43 -11.23 17.66
C PRO A 11 -11.70 -12.38 16.69
N ALA A 12 -12.93 -12.46 16.17
CA ALA A 12 -13.33 -13.51 15.24
C ALA A 12 -12.42 -13.58 13.99
N CYS A 13 -12.01 -12.43 13.46
CA CYS A 13 -11.11 -12.33 12.32
C CYS A 13 -9.69 -12.88 12.59
N ALA A 14 -9.25 -12.93 13.85
CA ALA A 14 -7.99 -13.56 14.21
C ALA A 14 -8.13 -15.08 14.42
N LYS A 15 -9.34 -15.56 14.74
CA LYS A 15 -9.63 -17.00 14.91
C LYS A 15 -9.84 -17.70 13.56
N SER A 16 -10.50 -17.02 12.63
CA SER A 16 -10.85 -17.54 11.31
C SER A 16 -10.57 -16.48 10.22
N PRO A 17 -9.28 -16.22 9.91
CA PRO A 17 -8.88 -15.18 8.95
C PRO A 17 -9.40 -15.43 7.54
N GLU A 18 -9.59 -16.69 7.16
CA GLU A 18 -10.13 -17.09 5.86
C GLU A 18 -11.47 -16.43 5.54
N ASP A 19 -12.30 -16.15 6.54
CA ASP A 19 -13.62 -15.54 6.38
C ASP A 19 -13.59 -14.04 6.10
N PHE A 20 -12.45 -13.40 6.36
CA PHE A 20 -12.23 -11.97 6.21
C PHE A 20 -11.30 -11.64 5.04
N LEU A 21 -10.70 -12.65 4.41
CA LEU A 21 -9.86 -12.47 3.22
C LEU A 21 -10.67 -12.62 1.92
N PRO A 22 -10.37 -11.83 0.87
CA PRO A 22 -10.99 -12.03 -0.43
C PRO A 22 -10.60 -13.40 -1.00
N TYR A 23 -11.60 -14.15 -1.48
CA TYR A 23 -11.41 -15.42 -2.19
C TYR A 23 -10.65 -15.16 -3.50
N ASP A 24 -9.73 -16.05 -3.87
CA ASP A 24 -8.99 -15.94 -5.13
C ASP A 24 -9.96 -16.08 -6.31
N LEU A 25 -10.08 -15.01 -7.10
CA LEU A 25 -11.02 -14.87 -8.22
C LEU A 25 -10.64 -15.70 -9.45
N SER A 26 -10.12 -16.91 -9.26
CA SER A 26 -9.58 -17.72 -10.36
C SER A 26 -10.65 -18.53 -11.12
N ASP A 27 -11.92 -18.51 -10.70
CA ASP A 27 -13.01 -19.25 -11.36
C ASP A 27 -14.37 -18.57 -11.06
N GLU A 28 -14.92 -17.79 -12.02
CA GLU A 28 -16.06 -16.89 -11.76
C GLU A 28 -17.38 -17.39 -12.37
N GLY A 29 -18.26 -17.95 -11.54
CA GLY A 29 -19.68 -18.19 -11.85
C GLY A 29 -20.62 -17.27 -11.05
N PRO A 30 -21.87 -17.03 -11.51
CA PRO A 30 -22.85 -16.20 -10.80
C PRO A 30 -23.32 -16.78 -9.44
N GLY A 31 -23.09 -18.08 -9.22
CA GLY A 31 -23.26 -18.71 -7.90
C GLY A 31 -22.25 -18.18 -6.88
N ASP A 32 -21.03 -17.90 -7.31
CA ASP A 32 -19.93 -17.48 -6.43
C ASP A 32 -20.15 -16.07 -5.89
N GLN A 33 -20.76 -15.18 -6.68
CA GLN A 33 -21.07 -13.82 -6.25
C GLN A 33 -22.08 -13.78 -5.07
N ARG A 34 -23.11 -14.63 -5.08
CA ARG A 34 -24.07 -14.70 -3.96
C ARG A 34 -23.43 -15.26 -2.68
N HIS A 35 -22.59 -16.28 -2.81
CA HIS A 35 -21.85 -16.84 -1.68
C HIS A 35 -20.86 -15.83 -1.11
N GLN A 36 -20.17 -15.08 -1.99
CA GLN A 36 -19.26 -14.00 -1.59
C GLN A 36 -19.98 -12.86 -0.87
N GLN A 37 -21.15 -12.44 -1.36
CA GLN A 37 -21.98 -11.46 -0.67
C GLN A 37 -22.45 -11.95 0.70
N ALA A 38 -22.92 -13.21 0.79
CA ALA A 38 -23.36 -13.79 2.07
C ALA A 38 -22.20 -13.88 3.08
N ARG A 39 -21.00 -14.27 2.62
CA ARG A 39 -19.79 -14.32 3.44
C ARG A 39 -19.38 -12.92 3.91
N MET A 40 -19.39 -11.93 3.02
CA MET A 40 -19.11 -10.54 3.36
C MET A 40 -20.10 -9.99 4.39
N GLN A 41 -21.41 -10.30 4.26
CA GLN A 41 -22.41 -9.92 5.25
C GLN A 41 -22.17 -10.60 6.62
N ALA A 42 -21.76 -11.87 6.63
CA ALA A 42 -21.41 -12.56 7.85
C ALA A 42 -20.17 -11.93 8.53
N ALA A 43 -19.13 -11.63 7.76
CA ALA A 43 -17.93 -10.94 8.22
C ALA A 43 -18.26 -9.54 8.77
N HIS A 44 -19.11 -8.77 8.07
CA HIS A 44 -19.60 -7.46 8.53
C HIS A 44 -20.28 -7.57 9.89
N ARG A 45 -21.23 -8.50 10.07
CA ARG A 45 -21.94 -8.68 11.35
C ARG A 45 -20.99 -9.01 12.50
N GLN A 46 -20.02 -9.88 12.26
CA GLN A 46 -19.01 -10.24 13.27
C GLN A 46 -18.07 -9.06 13.58
N CYS A 47 -17.70 -8.29 12.55
CA CYS A 47 -16.80 -7.15 12.71
C CYS A 47 -17.49 -5.99 13.45
N ALA A 48 -18.75 -5.71 13.15
CA ALA A 48 -19.55 -4.68 13.81
C ALA A 48 -19.80 -4.97 15.29
N ALA A 49 -19.86 -6.26 15.66
CA ALA A 49 -19.99 -6.69 17.06
C ALA A 49 -18.64 -6.74 17.81
N CYS A 50 -17.52 -6.46 17.14
CA CYS A 50 -16.19 -6.55 17.74
C CYS A 50 -15.96 -5.38 18.73
N PRO A 51 -15.58 -5.64 19.99
CA PRO A 51 -15.29 -4.57 20.96
C PRO A 51 -14.09 -3.72 20.56
N LEU A 52 -13.21 -4.24 19.69
CA LEU A 52 -12.03 -3.52 19.18
C LEU A 52 -12.33 -2.72 17.91
N PHE A 53 -13.59 -2.57 17.50
CA PHE A 53 -13.96 -1.96 16.22
C PHE A 53 -13.32 -0.58 16.00
N VAL A 54 -13.49 0.34 16.96
CA VAL A 54 -13.00 1.73 16.84
C VAL A 54 -11.47 1.79 16.78
N GLU A 55 -10.78 1.05 17.65
CA GLU A 55 -9.32 1.00 17.64
C GLU A 55 -8.81 0.34 16.35
N CYS A 56 -9.44 -0.75 15.91
CA CYS A 56 -9.10 -1.45 14.68
C CYS A 56 -9.26 -0.54 13.46
N LEU A 57 -10.33 0.27 13.41
CA LEU A 57 -10.54 1.25 12.35
C LEU A 57 -9.43 2.29 12.32
N TYR A 58 -9.16 2.92 13.47
CA TYR A 58 -8.10 3.92 13.57
C TYR A 58 -6.75 3.35 13.14
N ARG A 59 -6.35 2.20 13.67
CA ARG A 59 -5.05 1.59 13.38
C ARG A 59 -4.94 1.13 11.93
N SER A 60 -5.99 0.54 11.37
CA SER A 60 -5.99 0.09 9.98
C SER A 60 -5.99 1.25 8.97
N VAL A 61 -6.49 2.43 9.35
CA VAL A 61 -6.50 3.61 8.47
C VAL A 61 -5.24 4.45 8.64
N VAL A 62 -4.78 4.64 9.88
CA VAL A 62 -3.72 5.61 10.23
C VAL A 62 -2.35 4.97 10.39
N GLU A 63 -2.27 3.75 10.95
CA GLU A 63 -0.98 3.14 11.33
C GLU A 63 -0.49 2.10 10.32
N VAL A 64 -1.34 1.14 9.95
CA VAL A 64 -0.93 -0.04 9.17
C VAL A 64 -1.97 -0.39 8.11
N ASP A 65 -1.50 -0.59 6.88
CA ASP A 65 -2.34 -1.13 5.81
C ASP A 65 -2.41 -2.65 5.92
N VAL A 66 -3.53 -3.14 6.45
CA VAL A 66 -3.81 -4.57 6.61
C VAL A 66 -4.59 -5.05 5.38
N SER A 67 -4.27 -6.23 4.86
CA SER A 67 -5.03 -6.84 3.76
C SER A 67 -6.37 -7.42 4.22
N GLY A 68 -7.34 -7.47 3.32
CA GLY A 68 -8.66 -8.03 3.54
C GLY A 68 -9.67 -7.10 4.22
N TYR A 69 -10.69 -7.71 4.81
CA TYR A 69 -11.81 -7.04 5.45
C TYR A 69 -11.58 -6.87 6.96
N VAL A 70 -11.42 -5.64 7.42
CA VAL A 70 -11.18 -5.31 8.84
C VAL A 70 -11.90 -4.02 9.20
N ALA A 71 -12.30 -3.87 10.46
CA ALA A 71 -13.04 -2.69 10.94
C ALA A 71 -14.23 -2.29 10.04
N CYS A 72 -15.00 -3.29 9.58
CA CYS A 72 -16.11 -3.15 8.64
C CYS A 72 -15.76 -2.51 7.29
N THR A 73 -14.47 -2.43 6.93
CA THR A 73 -13.99 -1.83 5.69
C THR A 73 -13.20 -2.80 4.82
N THR A 74 -13.27 -2.62 3.50
CA THR A 74 -12.36 -3.23 2.53
C THR A 74 -11.07 -2.44 2.40
N GLU A 75 -10.06 -3.01 1.73
CA GLU A 75 -8.81 -2.31 1.42
C GLU A 75 -9.06 -1.03 0.61
N ASP A 76 -9.96 -1.07 -0.37
CA ASP A 76 -10.29 0.08 -1.22
C ASP A 76 -10.96 1.19 -0.43
N GLN A 77 -11.84 0.85 0.49
CA GLN A 77 -12.49 1.80 1.39
C GLN A 77 -11.50 2.47 2.34
N ARG A 78 -10.54 1.71 2.89
CA ARG A 78 -9.46 2.32 3.70
C ARG A 78 -8.58 3.23 2.86
N ARG A 79 -8.30 2.88 1.61
CA ARG A 79 -7.58 3.78 0.68
C ARG A 79 -8.34 5.08 0.43
N GLU A 80 -9.66 5.01 0.27
CA GLU A 80 -10.53 6.17 0.14
C GLU A 80 -10.51 7.04 1.41
N MET A 81 -10.68 6.43 2.60
CA MET A 81 -10.58 7.14 3.88
C MET A 81 -9.23 7.85 4.05
N ARG A 82 -8.13 7.18 3.72
CA ARG A 82 -6.78 7.77 3.77
C ARG A 82 -6.63 8.96 2.83
N SER A 83 -7.21 8.87 1.63
CA SER A 83 -7.23 9.98 0.66
C SER A 83 -7.97 11.20 1.24
N MET A 84 -9.14 10.99 1.86
CA MET A 84 -9.91 12.05 2.51
C MET A 84 -9.16 12.71 3.67
N LEU A 85 -8.43 11.91 4.46
CA LEU A 85 -7.71 12.36 5.66
C LEU A 85 -6.27 12.85 5.36
N GLY A 86 -5.78 12.71 4.14
CA GLY A 86 -4.40 13.04 3.77
C GLY A 86 -3.35 12.13 4.45
N VAL A 87 -3.71 10.88 4.73
CA VAL A 87 -2.84 9.88 5.38
C VAL A 87 -2.09 9.08 4.33
N GLU A 88 -0.76 9.06 4.43
CA GLU A 88 0.10 8.22 3.58
C GLU A 88 0.79 7.16 4.42
N ILE A 89 0.38 5.89 4.26
CA ILE A 89 1.08 4.73 4.81
C ILE A 89 2.14 4.29 3.81
N GLY A 90 3.41 4.33 4.21
CA GLY A 90 4.52 3.89 3.38
C GLY A 90 4.38 2.41 3.05
N GLN A 91 4.03 2.10 1.81
CA GLN A 91 4.20 0.75 1.27
C GLN A 91 5.71 0.44 1.31
N PRO A 92 6.15 -0.68 1.91
CA PRO A 92 7.56 -1.03 1.88
C PRO A 92 7.99 -1.12 0.41
N ALA A 93 8.99 -0.31 0.04
CA ALA A 93 9.53 -0.32 -1.31
C ALA A 93 9.94 -1.77 -1.67
N PRO A 94 9.57 -2.29 -2.85
CA PRO A 94 9.94 -3.64 -3.24
C PRO A 94 11.46 -3.77 -3.19
N GLY A 95 11.95 -4.63 -2.29
CA GLY A 95 13.37 -4.81 -2.02
C GLY A 95 14.13 -5.20 -3.29
N VAL A 96 15.14 -4.40 -3.65
CA VAL A 96 16.00 -4.66 -4.81
C VAL A 96 16.94 -5.82 -4.49
N ILE A 97 16.62 -7.01 -5.00
CA ILE A 97 17.52 -8.16 -4.98
C ILE A 97 18.48 -8.04 -6.18
N GLY A 98 19.78 -7.88 -5.91
CA GLY A 98 20.84 -8.00 -6.90
C GLY A 98 22.04 -7.08 -6.66
N ALA A 99 23.15 -7.66 -6.18
CA ALA A 99 24.42 -6.95 -6.02
C ALA A 99 25.08 -6.61 -7.38
N PRO A 100 25.82 -5.49 -7.52
CA PRO A 100 26.42 -5.10 -8.79
C PRO A 100 27.77 -5.80 -9.03
N ARG A 101 27.94 -6.38 -10.22
CA ARG A 101 29.28 -6.70 -10.77
C ARG A 101 29.91 -5.44 -11.39
N VAL A 102 31.22 -5.30 -11.20
CA VAL A 102 32.07 -4.21 -11.68
C VAL A 102 32.58 -4.58 -13.08
N GLY A 103 32.45 -3.68 -14.06
CA GLY A 103 33.05 -3.89 -15.38
C GLY A 103 32.44 -3.02 -16.49
N ALA A 104 32.85 -1.75 -16.56
CA ALA A 104 32.98 -0.90 -17.76
C ALA A 104 33.39 0.50 -17.26
N GLY A 105 34.32 1.16 -17.96
CA GLY A 105 34.88 2.47 -17.59
C GLY A 105 33.83 3.58 -17.38
N PRO A 106 34.24 4.75 -16.85
CA PRO A 106 33.34 5.70 -16.21
C PRO A 106 32.50 6.46 -17.25
N VAL A 107 31.35 5.89 -17.61
CA VAL A 107 30.23 6.67 -18.12
C VAL A 107 29.62 7.37 -16.93
N ASP A 108 29.64 8.69 -16.95
CA ASP A 108 29.12 9.48 -15.85
C ASP A 108 27.58 9.41 -15.76
N HIS A 109 27.07 9.41 -14.54
CA HIS A 109 25.64 9.26 -14.27
C HIS A 109 24.82 10.43 -14.81
N GLU A 110 25.33 11.65 -14.66
CA GLU A 110 24.66 12.87 -15.09
C GLU A 110 24.53 12.90 -16.61
N SER A 111 25.58 12.43 -17.31
CA SER A 111 25.59 12.32 -18.77
C SER A 111 24.49 11.40 -19.31
N VAL A 112 24.23 10.28 -18.64
CA VAL A 112 23.14 9.35 -19.01
C VAL A 112 21.76 9.97 -18.78
N VAL A 113 21.58 10.68 -17.66
CA VAL A 113 20.30 11.32 -17.31
C VAL A 113 20.01 12.47 -18.26
N ALA A 114 21.00 13.33 -18.55
CA ALA A 114 20.89 14.42 -19.51
C ALA A 114 20.54 13.90 -20.91
N MET A 115 21.18 12.82 -21.37
CA MET A 115 20.86 12.20 -22.66
C MET A 115 19.42 11.66 -22.69
N ARG A 116 18.93 11.06 -21.59
CA ARG A 116 17.55 10.59 -21.48
C ARG A 116 16.54 11.73 -21.51
N GLN A 117 16.87 12.89 -20.96
CA GLN A 117 16.03 14.09 -20.99
C GLN A 117 16.01 14.74 -22.38
N ALA A 118 17.16 14.79 -23.07
CA ALA A 118 17.27 15.33 -24.42
C ALA A 118 16.53 14.47 -25.46
N TYR A 119 16.46 13.15 -25.25
CA TYR A 119 15.84 12.19 -26.18
C TYR A 119 14.90 11.21 -25.43
N PRO A 120 13.69 11.65 -25.06
CA PRO A 120 12.78 10.84 -24.24
C PRO A 120 12.26 9.59 -24.97
N ASN A 121 12.17 9.64 -26.30
CA ASN A 121 11.65 8.55 -27.14
C ASN A 121 12.72 7.54 -27.55
N ASP A 122 14.00 7.81 -27.31
CA ASP A 122 15.08 6.88 -27.67
C ASP A 122 15.02 5.62 -26.81
N THR A 123 15.36 4.49 -27.43
CA THR A 123 15.54 3.21 -26.73
C THR A 123 16.85 3.21 -25.93
N CYS A 124 16.95 2.35 -24.93
CA CYS A 124 18.22 2.15 -24.18
C CYS A 124 19.39 1.72 -25.08
N HIS A 125 19.10 1.11 -26.24
CA HIS A 125 20.11 0.76 -27.25
C HIS A 125 20.67 2.02 -27.93
N GLN A 126 19.80 2.88 -28.44
CA GLN A 126 20.19 4.13 -29.11
C GLN A 126 20.95 5.07 -28.17
N LEU A 127 20.54 5.15 -26.90
CA LEU A 127 21.26 5.92 -25.87
C LEU A 127 22.67 5.35 -25.60
N ALA A 128 22.82 4.01 -25.66
CA ALA A 128 24.09 3.35 -25.43
C ALA A 128 25.08 3.58 -26.59
N GLU A 129 24.60 3.51 -27.84
CA GLU A 129 25.40 3.83 -29.03
C GLU A 129 25.90 5.28 -28.99
N ARG A 130 25.04 6.22 -28.60
CA ARG A 130 25.39 7.65 -28.51
C ARG A 130 26.45 7.95 -27.44
N LEU A 131 26.40 7.25 -26.31
CA LEU A 131 27.35 7.42 -25.21
C LEU A 131 28.55 6.47 -25.30
N GLY A 132 28.66 5.68 -26.37
CA GLY A 132 29.76 4.72 -26.56
C GLY A 132 29.85 3.66 -25.46
N CYS A 133 28.70 3.24 -24.91
CA CYS A 133 28.64 2.35 -23.76
C CYS A 133 27.69 1.17 -23.98
N SER A 134 27.58 0.30 -22.97
CA SER A 134 26.66 -0.84 -23.03
C SER A 134 25.24 -0.46 -22.59
N THR A 135 24.24 -1.15 -23.13
CA THR A 135 22.83 -0.96 -22.72
C THR A 135 22.60 -1.29 -21.24
N SER A 136 23.41 -2.16 -20.65
CA SER A 136 23.35 -2.48 -19.22
C SER A 136 23.88 -1.32 -18.36
N THR A 137 24.89 -0.58 -18.83
CA THR A 137 25.35 0.67 -18.21
C THR A 137 24.22 1.70 -18.15
N ILE A 138 23.57 1.97 -19.29
CA ILE A 138 22.43 2.89 -19.37
C ILE A 138 21.32 2.49 -18.40
N LYS A 139 20.87 1.23 -18.46
CA LYS A 139 19.83 0.70 -17.57
C LYS A 139 20.19 0.85 -16.09
N ARG A 140 21.46 0.61 -15.74
CA ARG A 140 21.95 0.75 -14.36
C ARG A 140 21.89 2.20 -13.87
N HIS A 141 22.29 3.17 -14.69
CA HIS A 141 22.23 4.59 -14.32
C HIS A 141 20.80 5.09 -14.26
N LEU A 142 19.94 4.73 -15.21
CA LEU A 142 18.51 5.08 -15.17
C LEU A 142 17.79 4.43 -13.98
N ARG A 143 18.19 3.21 -13.58
CA ARG A 143 17.67 2.59 -12.36
C ARG A 143 18.09 3.37 -11.12
N ARG A 144 19.37 3.75 -11.01
CA ARG A 144 19.87 4.59 -9.91
C ARG A 144 19.19 5.95 -9.85
N GLU A 145 18.89 6.56 -11.00
CA GLU A 145 18.11 7.82 -11.06
C GLU A 145 16.71 7.61 -10.49
N ARG A 146 16.00 6.54 -10.88
CA ARG A 146 14.67 6.22 -10.33
C ARG A 146 14.71 5.95 -8.83
N GLU A 147 15.70 5.19 -8.37
CA GLU A 147 15.91 4.93 -6.93
C GLU A 147 16.19 6.23 -6.18
N ARG A 148 17.00 7.15 -6.74
CA ARG A 148 17.29 8.46 -6.14
C ARG A 148 16.05 9.37 -6.12
N GLN A 149 15.26 9.37 -7.18
CA GLN A 149 14.00 10.11 -7.23
C GLN A 149 13.00 9.58 -6.20
N ALA A 150 12.86 8.25 -6.09
CA ALA A 150 12.03 7.64 -5.06
C ALA A 150 12.52 8.00 -3.64
N ALA A 151 13.84 8.00 -3.41
CA ALA A 151 14.43 8.42 -2.14
C ALA A 151 14.24 9.92 -1.86
N GLN A 152 14.30 10.79 -2.88
CA GLN A 152 14.03 12.23 -2.74
C GLN A 152 12.56 12.51 -2.42
N VAL A 153 11.63 11.79 -3.05
CA VAL A 153 10.20 11.85 -2.69
C VAL A 153 10.00 11.40 -1.24
N ALA A 154 10.70 10.36 -0.80
CA ALA A 154 10.67 9.91 0.59
C ALA A 154 11.37 10.87 1.58
N ALA A 155 12.31 11.69 1.11
CA ALA A 155 13.10 12.63 1.93
C ALA A 155 12.58 14.08 1.90
N ALA A 156 11.52 14.38 1.13
CA ALA A 156 10.83 15.65 1.22
C ALA A 156 10.39 15.87 2.68
N PRO A 157 10.56 17.09 3.24
CA PRO A 157 10.13 17.36 4.60
C PRO A 157 8.66 16.97 4.73
N PRO A 158 8.28 16.19 5.75
CA PRO A 158 6.88 15.84 5.92
C PRO A 158 6.13 17.16 5.99
N THR A 159 5.21 17.39 5.05
CA THR A 159 4.06 18.25 5.34
C THR A 159 3.60 17.80 6.71
N ILE A 160 3.49 18.70 7.68
CA ILE A 160 3.15 18.32 9.06
C ILE A 160 1.88 17.47 8.97
N ARG A 161 2.07 16.14 9.00
CA ARG A 161 1.01 15.18 8.76
C ARG A 161 0.22 15.25 10.03
N ARG A 162 -0.83 16.06 10.02
CA ARG A 162 -1.75 16.12 11.15
C ARG A 162 -2.24 14.69 11.33
N VAL A 163 -1.86 14.08 12.44
CA VAL A 163 -2.38 12.76 12.80
C VAL A 163 -3.88 12.96 12.97
N PRO A 164 -4.72 12.36 12.11
CA PRO A 164 -6.15 12.52 12.21
C PRO A 164 -6.59 11.95 13.57
N THR A 165 -7.55 12.62 14.19
CA THR A 165 -8.13 12.16 15.45
C THR A 165 -9.07 10.97 15.20
N THR A 166 -9.39 10.22 16.25
CA THR A 166 -10.34 9.11 16.17
C THR A 166 -11.70 9.57 15.64
N ASP A 167 -12.17 10.74 16.05
CA ASP A 167 -13.43 11.32 15.58
C ASP A 167 -13.39 11.61 14.08
N GLU A 168 -12.31 12.21 13.57
CA GLU A 168 -12.13 12.46 12.12
C GLU A 168 -12.10 11.16 11.30
N VAL A 169 -11.56 10.07 11.85
CA VAL A 169 -11.58 8.75 11.21
C VAL A 169 -13.00 8.16 11.19
N LEU A 170 -13.79 8.35 12.25
CA LEU A 170 -15.18 7.92 12.31
C LEU A 170 -16.06 8.73 11.33
N ASP A 171 -15.86 10.05 11.25
CA ASP A 171 -16.54 10.92 10.28
C ASP A 171 -16.24 10.49 8.83
N ALA A 172 -14.98 10.13 8.56
CA ALA A 172 -14.56 9.58 7.27
C ALA A 172 -15.23 8.23 6.97
N PHE A 173 -15.41 7.38 7.98
CA PHE A 173 -16.10 6.10 7.84
C PHE A 173 -17.59 6.28 7.56
N ASP A 174 -18.27 7.20 8.26
CA ASP A 174 -19.69 7.50 8.03
C ASP A 174 -19.95 8.12 6.65
N SER A 175 -18.93 8.74 6.06
CA SER A 175 -18.97 9.30 4.71
C SER A 175 -19.00 8.22 3.62
N LEU A 176 -18.50 7.00 3.89
CA LEU A 176 -18.49 5.89 2.95
C LEU A 176 -19.93 5.43 2.62
N GLU A 177 -20.17 5.09 1.34
CA GLU A 177 -21.48 4.60 0.90
C GLU A 177 -21.91 3.31 1.60
N THR A 178 -20.97 2.45 1.99
CA THR A 178 -21.28 1.18 2.67
C THR A 178 -21.75 1.34 4.11
N SER A 179 -21.43 2.45 4.78
CA SER A 179 -21.96 2.76 6.11
C SER A 179 -23.46 3.10 6.06
N LYS A 180 -23.97 3.48 4.88
CA LYS A 180 -25.37 3.85 4.65
C LYS A 180 -26.27 2.66 4.29
N VAL A 181 -25.71 1.46 4.10
CA VAL A 181 -26.43 0.24 3.68
C VAL A 181 -26.47 -0.83 4.78
N ALA A 182 -25.99 -0.51 5.99
CA ALA A 182 -26.10 -1.36 7.17
C ALA A 182 -27.50 -1.32 7.80
#